data_AF-A0A2E7FJC4-F1
#
_entry.id   AF-A0A2E7FJC4-F1
#
_cell.length_a   1.000
_cell.length_b   1.000
_cell.length_c   1.000
_cell.angle_alpha   90.00
_cell.angle_beta   90.00
_cell.angle_gamma   90.00
#
_symmetry.space_group_name_H-M   'P 1'
#
loop_
_entity.id
_entity.type
_entity.pdbx_description
1 polymer ?
#
loop_
_entity_poly.entity_id
_entity_poly.type
_entity_poly.pdbx_seq_one_letter_code
_entity_poly.pdbx_strand_id
1 'polypeptide(L)'
;MDVLDQLRIGENTLVIVTSENGSLLGSLKFCKPEGTAKITNGHKSMGSWCGKKGRGWEGGHRVPFVARRPGKITPNTTSEYAFYFNDLLATFADLLDADPPEESGEDSFTPLPALLGQPTDYRPPIINHSNSNYALHSRNWKIVFG
;
A
#
# COMPACT_ATOMS: atom_id res chain seq x y z
N MET A 1 -1.59 19.28 7.11
CA MET A 1 -0.27 19.77 6.65
C MET A 1 0.09 21.06 7.34
N ASP A 2 -0.87 21.98 7.46
CA ASP A 2 -0.75 23.30 8.09
C ASP A 2 -0.02 23.29 9.44
N VAL A 3 -0.30 22.33 10.32
CA VAL A 3 0.37 22.23 11.64
C VAL A 3 1.87 21.98 11.50
N LEU A 4 2.31 21.13 10.55
CA LEU A 4 3.73 20.88 10.30
C LEU A 4 4.44 22.14 9.79
N ASP A 5 3.74 22.96 9.00
CA ASP A 5 4.25 24.19 8.43
C ASP A 5 4.31 25.30 9.49
N GLN A 6 3.27 25.44 10.32
CA GLN A 6 3.22 26.37 11.47
C GLN A 6 4.35 26.10 12.47
N LEU A 7 4.61 24.82 12.77
CA LEU A 7 5.69 24.40 13.66
C LEU A 7 7.08 24.39 12.98
N ARG A 8 7.14 24.61 11.66
CA ARG A 8 8.38 24.58 10.86
C ARG A 8 9.17 23.26 10.97
N ILE A 9 8.46 22.15 11.11
CA ILE A 9 9.04 20.79 11.19
C ILE A 9 8.79 19.97 9.93
N GLY A 10 8.02 20.50 8.97
CA GLY A 10 7.63 19.80 7.74
C GLY A 10 8.79 19.25 6.90
N GLU A 11 9.92 19.96 6.84
CA GLU A 11 11.10 19.54 6.07
C GLU A 11 11.75 18.26 6.61
N ASN A 12 11.74 18.07 7.93
CA ASN A 12 12.29 16.87 8.58
C ASN A 12 11.20 15.87 9.01
N THR A 13 10.00 15.98 8.44
CA THR A 13 8.89 15.06 8.74
C THR A 13 8.58 14.20 7.51
N LEU A 14 8.70 12.88 7.66
CA LEU A 14 8.10 11.95 6.71
C LEU A 14 6.59 11.84 7.00
N VAL A 15 5.77 12.16 6.01
CA VAL A 15 4.32 11.98 6.09
C VAL A 15 3.92 10.87 5.13
N ILE A 16 3.24 9.85 5.66
CA ILE A 16 2.65 8.76 4.86
C ILE A 16 1.14 8.81 5.06
N VAL A 17 0.41 8.79 3.95
CA VAL A 17 -1.05 8.61 3.92
C VAL A 17 -1.35 7.31 3.19
N THR A 18 -2.05 6.41 3.86
CA THR A 18 -2.43 5.10 3.32
C THR A 18 -3.70 4.59 3.99
N SER A 19 -4.12 3.36 3.66
CA SER A 19 -5.24 2.66 4.29
C SER A 19 -4.85 1.23 4.65
N GLU A 20 -5.54 0.64 5.63
CA GLU A 20 -5.32 -0.73 6.09
C GLU A 20 -5.87 -1.79 5.11
N ASN A 21 -6.89 -1.44 4.30
CA ASN A 21 -7.55 -2.34 3.36
C ASN A 21 -8.31 -1.56 2.27
N GLY A 22 -8.74 -2.26 1.22
CA GLY A 22 -9.63 -1.70 0.20
C GLY A 22 -11.01 -1.30 0.73
N SER A 23 -11.81 -0.64 -0.12
CA SER A 23 -13.14 -0.13 0.25
C SER A 23 -14.12 -1.25 0.64
N LEU A 24 -15.01 -0.98 1.59
CA LEU A 24 -16.15 -1.85 1.90
C LEU A 24 -17.24 -1.79 0.80
N LEU A 25 -17.32 -0.66 0.10
CA LEU A 25 -18.28 -0.39 -0.95
C LEU A 25 -17.70 -0.88 -2.29
N GLY A 26 -18.15 -2.08 -2.69
CA GLY A 26 -17.80 -2.71 -3.96
C GLY A 26 -18.90 -3.69 -4.39
N SER A 27 -18.75 -4.32 -5.55
CA SER A 27 -19.76 -5.25 -6.04
C SER A 27 -19.81 -6.54 -5.21
N LEU A 28 -21.03 -7.05 -5.02
CA LEU A 28 -21.27 -8.41 -4.55
C LEU A 28 -21.09 -9.44 -5.68
N LYS A 29 -21.15 -8.99 -6.95
CA LYS A 29 -20.89 -9.82 -8.13
C LYS A 29 -19.40 -9.81 -8.44
N PHE A 30 -18.89 -10.97 -8.85
CA PHE A 30 -17.49 -11.17 -9.18
C PHE A 30 -17.01 -10.17 -10.25
N CYS A 31 -15.99 -9.38 -9.90
CA CYS A 31 -15.33 -8.40 -10.78
C CYS A 31 -16.29 -7.49 -11.59
N LYS A 32 -17.44 -7.10 -11.01
CA LYS A 32 -18.32 -6.13 -11.62
C LYS A 32 -18.24 -4.79 -10.89
N PRO A 33 -18.51 -3.65 -11.57
CA PRO A 33 -18.70 -2.35 -10.90
C PRO A 33 -20.03 -2.26 -10.13
N GLU A 34 -20.90 -3.26 -10.27
CA GLU A 34 -22.31 -3.18 -9.90
C GLU A 34 -22.56 -3.72 -8.49
N GLY A 35 -22.55 -2.82 -7.52
CA GLY A 35 -23.11 -3.08 -6.19
C GLY A 35 -23.42 -1.80 -5.43
N THR A 36 -22.88 -0.67 -5.89
CA THR A 36 -22.97 0.58 -5.15
C THR A 36 -23.37 1.76 -6.02
N ALA A 37 -23.45 1.66 -7.35
CA ALA A 37 -23.66 2.82 -8.23
C ALA A 37 -24.88 3.70 -7.87
N LYS A 38 -25.96 3.11 -7.34
CA LYS A 38 -27.13 3.86 -6.81
C LYS A 38 -26.86 4.57 -5.48
N ILE A 39 -26.02 4.01 -4.61
CA ILE A 39 -25.65 4.55 -3.30
C ILE A 39 -24.47 5.53 -3.42
N THR A 40 -23.55 5.27 -4.35
CA THR A 40 -22.30 6.02 -4.54
C THR A 40 -22.39 7.05 -5.66
N ASN A 41 -23.57 7.24 -6.26
CA ASN A 41 -23.77 8.16 -7.39
C ASN A 41 -22.73 7.96 -8.52
N GLY A 42 -22.46 6.70 -8.86
CA GLY A 42 -21.45 6.33 -9.86
C GLY A 42 -19.98 6.38 -9.40
N HIS A 43 -19.68 6.74 -8.15
CA HIS A 43 -18.31 6.68 -7.64
C HIS A 43 -17.78 5.23 -7.60
N LYS A 44 -16.55 5.05 -8.09
CA LYS A 44 -15.83 3.77 -8.23
C LYS A 44 -14.72 3.67 -7.18
N SER A 45 -15.05 3.35 -5.93
CA SER A 45 -14.07 3.32 -4.83
C SER A 45 -12.92 2.32 -5.03
N MET A 46 -13.12 1.29 -5.86
CA MET A 46 -12.09 0.32 -6.22
C MET A 46 -11.47 0.57 -7.60
N GLY A 47 -11.83 1.66 -8.28
CA GLY A 47 -11.39 1.91 -9.65
C GLY A 47 -11.78 0.76 -10.59
N SER A 48 -10.77 0.21 -11.29
CA SER A 48 -10.90 -0.95 -12.18
C SER A 48 -10.66 -2.30 -11.48
N TRP A 49 -10.33 -2.31 -10.19
CA TRP A 49 -9.90 -3.51 -9.49
C TRP A 49 -11.08 -4.39 -9.07
N CYS A 50 -10.88 -5.70 -9.16
CA CYS A 50 -11.86 -6.69 -8.72
C CYS A 50 -11.86 -6.85 -7.20
N GLY A 51 -13.03 -7.05 -6.60
CA GLY A 51 -13.18 -7.32 -5.17
C GLY A 51 -13.40 -6.07 -4.32
N LYS A 52 -13.29 -6.24 -3.00
CA LYS A 52 -13.52 -5.23 -1.97
C LYS A 52 -12.93 -5.72 -0.64
N LYS A 53 -13.01 -4.92 0.43
CA LYS A 53 -12.63 -5.31 1.80
C LYS A 53 -13.04 -6.76 2.12
N GLY A 54 -12.09 -7.55 2.63
CA GLY A 54 -12.30 -8.94 3.02
C GLY A 54 -12.26 -9.96 1.86
N ARG A 55 -11.80 -9.59 0.67
CA ARG A 55 -11.62 -10.50 -0.48
C ARG A 55 -10.16 -10.49 -0.96
N GLY A 56 -9.61 -11.66 -1.33
CA GLY A 56 -8.23 -11.81 -1.80
C GLY A 56 -7.89 -11.13 -3.14
N TRP A 57 -8.87 -10.53 -3.83
CA TRP A 57 -8.67 -9.80 -5.07
C TRP A 57 -8.05 -8.41 -4.84
N GLU A 58 -7.56 -7.76 -5.90
CA GLU A 58 -6.88 -6.45 -5.82
C GLU A 58 -7.67 -5.41 -5.04
N GLY A 59 -8.98 -5.33 -5.22
CA GLY A 59 -9.82 -4.37 -4.53
C GLY A 59 -10.02 -4.63 -3.02
N GLY A 60 -9.53 -5.74 -2.49
CA GLY A 60 -9.47 -5.96 -1.05
C GLY A 60 -8.20 -5.42 -0.39
N HIS A 61 -7.11 -5.31 -1.16
CA HIS A 61 -5.76 -5.14 -0.62
C HIS A 61 -5.01 -3.93 -1.20
N ARG A 62 -5.32 -3.52 -2.44
CA ARG A 62 -4.68 -2.37 -3.07
C ARG A 62 -5.30 -1.08 -2.53
N VAL A 63 -4.45 -0.27 -1.91
CA VAL A 63 -4.82 0.97 -1.22
C VAL A 63 -4.02 2.15 -1.78
N PRO A 64 -4.52 3.39 -1.66
CA PRO A 64 -3.68 4.56 -1.93
C PRO A 64 -2.49 4.56 -0.98
N PHE A 65 -1.31 4.90 -1.49
CA PHE A 65 -0.12 5.14 -0.69
C PHE A 65 0.56 6.39 -1.22
N VAL A 66 0.65 7.43 -0.38
CA VAL A 66 1.32 8.69 -0.72
C VAL A 66 2.30 9.00 0.38
N ALA A 67 3.56 9.23 0.02
CA ALA A 67 4.62 9.64 0.93
C ALA A 67 5.15 11.02 0.55
N ARG A 68 5.45 11.84 1.56
CA ARG A 68 6.06 13.16 1.40
C ARG A 68 7.19 13.32 2.41
N ARG A 69 8.39 13.65 1.93
CA ARG A 69 9.51 14.14 2.74
C ARG A 69 10.28 15.17 1.91
N PRO A 70 10.09 16.48 2.15
CA PRO A 70 10.78 17.52 1.40
C PRO A 70 12.30 17.33 1.39
N GLY A 71 12.93 17.64 0.25
CA GLY A 71 14.38 17.46 0.04
C GLY A 71 14.88 16.01 -0.01
N LYS A 72 14.00 15.00 0.16
CA LYS A 72 14.37 13.57 0.14
C LYS A 72 13.55 12.75 -0.85
N ILE A 73 12.23 12.96 -0.87
CA ILE A 73 11.32 12.37 -1.85
C ILE A 73 11.05 13.43 -2.91
N THR A 74 11.34 13.12 -4.17
CA THR A 74 11.05 14.01 -5.30
C THR A 74 9.53 14.22 -5.41
N PRO A 75 9.03 15.46 -5.48
CA PRO A 75 7.59 15.72 -5.57
C PRO A 75 7.06 15.29 -6.95
N ASN A 76 5.77 14.95 -6.99
CA ASN A 76 5.03 14.63 -8.22
C ASN A 76 5.64 13.46 -9.03
N THR A 77 6.21 12.47 -8.33
CA THR A 77 6.69 11.21 -8.93
C THR A 77 5.83 10.03 -8.50
N THR A 78 5.88 8.96 -9.28
CA THR A 78 5.23 7.68 -8.97
C THR A 78 6.27 6.55 -8.92
N SER A 79 5.94 5.49 -8.18
CA SER A 79 6.74 4.26 -8.13
C SER A 79 5.82 3.07 -8.36
N GLU A 80 6.27 2.13 -9.21
CA GLU A 80 5.60 0.85 -9.45
C GLU A 80 6.06 -0.23 -8.47
N TYR A 81 6.88 0.11 -7.46
CA TYR A 81 7.24 -0.82 -6.41
C TYR A 81 5.99 -1.27 -5.67
N ALA A 82 5.81 -2.59 -5.55
CA ALA A 82 4.68 -3.16 -4.84
C ALA A 82 4.88 -3.02 -3.32
N PHE A 83 4.47 -1.91 -2.73
CA PHE A 83 4.58 -1.69 -1.29
C PHE A 83 3.54 -2.50 -0.50
N TYR A 84 3.94 -3.11 0.63
CA TYR A 84 3.01 -3.74 1.58
C TYR A 84 3.14 -3.15 2.97
N PHE A 85 2.05 -3.16 3.75
CA PHE A 85 2.01 -2.48 5.04
C PHE A 85 3.05 -3.01 6.05
N ASN A 86 3.37 -4.31 5.96
CA ASN A 86 4.39 -4.95 6.78
C ASN A 86 5.83 -4.51 6.41
N ASP A 87 6.06 -3.94 5.22
CA ASP A 87 7.36 -3.39 4.81
C ASP A 87 7.74 -2.12 5.60
N LEU A 88 6.78 -1.51 6.31
CA LEU A 88 7.04 -0.30 7.12
C LEU A 88 8.11 -0.52 8.20
N LEU A 89 8.16 -1.71 8.80
CA LEU A 89 9.14 -2.00 9.86
C LEU A 89 10.58 -1.89 9.32
N ALA A 90 10.92 -2.67 8.28
CA ALA A 90 12.23 -2.61 7.64
C ALA A 90 12.51 -1.24 7.02
N THR A 91 11.50 -0.59 6.42
CA THR A 91 11.65 0.77 5.86
C THR A 91 12.06 1.77 6.93
N PHE A 92 11.43 1.74 8.10
CA PHE A 92 11.72 2.70 9.17
C PHE A 92 13.01 2.39 9.89
N ALA A 93 13.34 1.10 10.08
CA ALA A 93 14.64 0.67 10.59
C ALA A 93 15.77 1.22 9.70
N ASP A 94 15.69 0.99 8.38
CA ASP A 94 16.64 1.48 7.37
C ASP A 94 16.70 3.02 7.33
N LEU A 95 15.54 3.69 7.37
CA LEU A 95 15.46 5.15 7.39
C LEU A 95 16.13 5.79 8.63
N LEU A 96 16.08 5.10 9.77
CA LEU A 96 16.59 5.57 11.05
C LEU A 96 18.01 5.08 11.35
N ASP A 97 18.61 4.29 10.46
CA ASP A 97 19.89 3.60 10.71
C ASP A 97 19.84 2.80 12.03
N ALA A 98 18.77 2.02 12.18
CA ALA A 98 18.48 1.26 13.39
C ALA A 98 18.27 -0.22 13.08
N ASP A 99 18.63 -1.08 14.04
CA ASP A 99 18.34 -2.51 13.96
C ASP A 99 16.90 -2.79 14.42
N PRO A 100 16.10 -3.55 13.65
CA PRO A 100 14.83 -4.05 14.14
C PRO A 100 15.06 -5.02 15.31
N PRO A 101 14.10 -5.18 16.24
CA PRO A 101 14.19 -6.18 17.30
C PRO A 101 14.50 -7.58 16.76
N GLU A 102 15.20 -8.39 17.55
CA GLU A 102 15.39 -9.81 17.25
C GLU A 102 14.03 -10.50 17.04
N GLU A 103 13.98 -11.46 16.10
CA GLU A 103 12.76 -12.21 15.77
C GLU A 103 11.58 -11.30 15.38
N SER A 104 11.85 -10.25 14.61
CA SER A 104 10.82 -9.37 14.07
C SER A 104 11.04 -9.04 12.60
N GLY A 105 9.94 -8.90 11.85
CA GLY A 105 9.98 -8.38 10.48
C GLY A 105 10.48 -9.37 9.43
N GLU A 106 10.29 -10.67 9.64
CA GLU A 106 10.73 -11.74 8.74
C GLU A 106 10.17 -11.60 7.32
N ASP A 107 8.97 -11.02 7.20
CA ASP A 107 8.31 -10.72 5.92
C ASP A 107 8.45 -9.24 5.52
N SER A 108 9.21 -8.44 6.25
CA SER A 108 9.38 -6.99 6.05
C SER A 108 10.61 -6.70 5.20
N PHE A 109 10.41 -6.06 4.05
CA PHE A 109 11.50 -5.65 3.15
C PHE A 109 11.52 -4.14 3.02
N THR A 110 12.70 -3.51 2.95
CA THR A 110 12.80 -2.04 2.81
C THR A 110 12.63 -1.56 1.37
N PRO A 111 11.54 -0.85 1.03
CA PRO A 111 11.39 -0.05 -0.19
C PRO A 111 12.02 1.33 -0.11
N LEU A 112 12.87 1.63 0.88
CA LEU A 112 13.44 2.97 1.03
C LEU A 112 14.06 3.52 -0.26
N PRO A 113 14.84 2.75 -1.05
CA PRO A 113 15.34 3.25 -2.33
C PRO A 113 14.22 3.62 -3.31
N ALA A 114 13.14 2.83 -3.39
CA ALA A 114 11.98 3.14 -4.23
C ALA A 114 11.25 4.42 -3.77
N LEU A 115 11.14 4.65 -2.45
CA LEU A 115 10.58 5.89 -1.90
C LEU A 115 11.42 7.12 -2.28
N LEU A 116 12.74 6.94 -2.38
CA LEU A 116 13.69 7.99 -2.74
C LEU A 116 13.90 8.11 -4.27
N GLY A 117 13.13 7.37 -5.08
CA GLY A 117 13.24 7.41 -6.55
C GLY A 117 14.53 6.76 -7.09
N GLN A 118 15.17 5.90 -6.31
CA GLN A 118 16.37 5.17 -6.67
C GLN A 118 16.03 3.79 -7.24
N PRO A 119 16.90 3.20 -8.08
CA PRO A 119 16.75 1.83 -8.54
C PRO A 119 16.69 0.85 -7.36
N THR A 120 15.80 -0.13 -7.44
CA THR A 120 15.70 -1.21 -6.44
C THR A 120 15.20 -2.49 -7.11
N ASP A 121 15.49 -3.61 -6.47
CA ASP A 121 14.96 -4.90 -6.87
C ASP A 121 13.47 -5.03 -6.54
N TYR A 122 12.83 -6.01 -7.16
CA TYR A 122 11.46 -6.36 -6.83
C TYR A 122 11.41 -7.04 -5.47
N ARG A 123 10.40 -6.70 -4.66
CA ARG A 123 10.14 -7.44 -3.42
C ARG A 123 9.93 -8.94 -3.69
N PRO A 124 10.30 -9.82 -2.74
CA PRO A 124 9.92 -11.22 -2.75
C PRO A 124 8.39 -11.41 -2.84
N PRO A 125 7.87 -12.62 -3.10
CA PRO A 125 6.43 -12.87 -3.09
C PRO A 125 5.75 -12.53 -1.74
N ILE A 126 4.43 -12.29 -1.71
CA ILE A 126 3.64 -12.19 -0.46
C ILE A 126 2.27 -12.80 -0.56
N ILE A 127 1.79 -13.22 0.59
CA ILE A 127 0.46 -13.70 0.81
C ILE A 127 -0.44 -12.55 1.26
N ASN A 128 -1.46 -12.27 0.48
CA ASN A 128 -2.63 -11.50 0.89
C ASN A 128 -3.63 -12.46 1.53
N HIS A 129 -3.96 -12.22 2.80
CA HIS A 129 -4.96 -13.00 3.53
C HIS A 129 -6.29 -12.25 3.59
N SER A 130 -7.37 -12.93 3.23
CA SER A 130 -8.74 -12.41 3.33
C SER A 130 -9.63 -13.37 4.13
N ASN A 131 -10.85 -12.94 4.43
CA ASN A 131 -11.80 -13.73 5.22
C ASN A 131 -12.15 -15.11 4.63
N SER A 132 -11.93 -15.30 3.32
CA SER A 132 -12.36 -16.50 2.60
C SER A 132 -11.24 -17.23 1.87
N ASN A 133 -10.10 -16.58 1.63
CA ASN A 133 -9.00 -17.17 0.91
C ASN A 133 -7.67 -16.45 1.08
N TYR A 134 -6.61 -17.10 0.61
CA TYR A 134 -5.28 -16.55 0.43
C TYR A 134 -5.07 -16.19 -1.05
N ALA A 135 -4.20 -15.21 -1.30
CA ALA A 135 -3.70 -14.93 -2.63
C ALA A 135 -2.19 -14.66 -2.58
N LEU A 136 -1.42 -15.31 -3.45
CA LEU A 136 0.02 -15.06 -3.58
C LEU A 136 0.23 -14.04 -4.69
N HIS A 137 0.93 -12.95 -4.38
CA HIS A 137 1.35 -11.93 -5.35
C HIS A 137 2.87 -11.97 -5.55
N SER A 138 3.30 -12.01 -6.80
CA SER A 138 4.70 -11.97 -7.21
C SER A 138 4.82 -11.24 -8.55
N ARG A 139 5.44 -10.06 -8.53
CA ARG A 139 5.63 -9.20 -9.71
C ARG A 139 4.30 -8.91 -10.41
N ASN A 140 4.11 -9.44 -11.62
CA ASN A 140 2.90 -9.25 -12.43
C ASN A 140 1.89 -10.39 -12.26
N TRP A 141 2.20 -11.38 -11.41
CA TRP A 141 1.39 -12.56 -11.20
C TRP A 141 0.68 -12.51 -9.86
N LYS A 142 -0.60 -12.85 -9.89
CA LYS A 142 -1.39 -13.09 -8.69
C LYS A 142 -2.19 -14.37 -8.88
N ILE A 143 -2.04 -15.31 -7.95
CA ILE A 143 -2.91 -16.48 -7.83
C ILE A 143 -3.79 -16.29 -6.60
N VAL A 144 -5.10 -16.48 -6.79
CA VAL A 144 -6.09 -16.47 -5.71
C VAL A 144 -6.52 -17.92 -5.50
N PHE A 145 -6.33 -18.44 -4.30
CA PHE A 145 -6.67 -19.83 -3.97
C PHE A 145 -8.16 -19.93 -3.61
N GLY A 146 -8.81 -21.04 -3.99
CA GLY A 146 -10.26 -21.27 -3.77
C GLY A 146 -11.15 -20.54 -4.76
#